data_AF-A0A1F7FJ57-F1
#
_entry.id   AF-A0A1F7FJ57-F1
#
_cell.length_a   1.000
_cell.length_b   1.000
_cell.length_c   1.000
_cell.angle_alpha   90.00
_cell.angle_beta   90.00
_cell.angle_gamma   90.00
#
_symmetry.space_group_name_H-M   'P 1'
#
loop_
_entity.id
_entity.type
_entity.pdbx_description
1 polymer ?
#
loop_
_entity_poly.entity_id
_entity_poly.type
_entity_poly.pdbx_seq_one_letter_code
_entity_poly.pdbx_strand_id
1 'polypeptide(L)'
;MIMNRRKGVAIAVVLVFCTAILGLLTVLMMNSRHQRGSYSMQYDQTRALMAARSGIQLAIYKYRVLPSEYYRIHQMALDVKAGAPPDEFNTTRDMWLYDLKSENADTPAAKIKAHLDISAGGGPDAVAAGSFEFGVEEFDLVSRSLHGYTQDYLRVRAWGSFRGTRKTMEELIEVKIAQ
;
A
#
# COMPACT_ATOMS: atom_id res chain seq x y z
N MET A 1 50.56 -27.68 -50.65
CA MET A 1 49.37 -26.82 -50.82
C MET A 1 48.61 -26.72 -49.47
N ILE A 2 49.18 -26.04 -48.47
CA ILE A 2 48.61 -25.93 -47.11
C ILE A 2 48.75 -24.48 -46.64
N MET A 3 48.08 -23.53 -47.29
CA MET A 3 48.09 -22.12 -46.83
C MET A 3 46.72 -21.41 -46.83
N ASN A 4 45.64 -22.05 -47.29
CA ASN A 4 44.30 -21.43 -47.30
C ASN A 4 43.25 -22.03 -46.36
N ARG A 5 43.50 -23.19 -45.71
CA ARG A 5 42.53 -23.80 -44.78
C ARG A 5 42.41 -23.06 -43.43
N ARG A 6 43.50 -22.43 -42.94
CA ARG A 6 43.51 -21.75 -41.63
C ARG A 6 42.75 -20.42 -41.63
N LYS A 7 42.72 -19.70 -42.75
CA LYS A 7 42.02 -18.42 -42.88
C LYS A 7 40.50 -18.56 -42.89
N GLY A 8 39.97 -19.62 -43.53
CA GLY A 8 38.52 -19.90 -43.52
C GLY A 8 37.99 -20.31 -42.14
N VAL A 9 38.78 -21.09 -41.38
CA VAL A 9 38.42 -21.48 -40.01
C VAL A 9 38.40 -20.28 -39.06
N ALA A 10 39.35 -19.35 -39.21
CA ALA A 10 39.37 -18.14 -38.38
C ALA A 10 38.11 -17.27 -38.56
N ILE A 11 37.63 -17.09 -39.79
CA ILE A 11 36.40 -16.33 -40.08
C ILE A 11 35.17 -17.03 -39.46
N ALA A 12 35.08 -18.36 -39.60
CA ALA A 12 33.98 -19.12 -39.00
C ALA A 12 33.97 -19.02 -37.45
N VAL A 13 35.14 -19.10 -36.81
CA VAL A 13 35.28 -18.97 -35.36
C VAL A 13 34.88 -17.56 -34.90
N VAL A 14 35.33 -16.51 -35.60
CA VAL A 14 34.95 -15.12 -35.29
C VAL A 14 33.44 -14.89 -35.44
N LEU A 15 32.81 -15.46 -36.48
CA LEU A 15 31.36 -15.37 -36.67
C LEU A 15 30.60 -16.05 -35.53
N VAL A 16 31.03 -17.24 -35.10
CA VAL A 16 30.41 -17.94 -33.96
C VAL A 16 30.53 -17.09 -32.70
N PHE A 17 31.71 -16.53 -32.42
CA PHE A 17 31.90 -15.63 -31.27
C PHE A 17 31.06 -14.35 -31.37
N CYS A 18 30.96 -13.73 -32.55
CA CYS A 18 30.10 -12.57 -32.76
C CYS A 18 28.62 -12.91 -32.53
N THR A 19 28.14 -14.04 -33.03
CA THR A 19 26.75 -14.48 -32.78
C THR A 19 26.49 -14.80 -31.31
N ALA A 20 27.45 -15.39 -30.61
CA ALA A 20 27.36 -15.65 -29.17
C ALA A 20 27.33 -14.35 -28.35
N ILE A 21 28.18 -13.37 -28.68
CA ILE A 21 28.21 -12.07 -28.01
C ILE A 21 26.91 -11.28 -28.26
N LEU A 22 26.37 -11.31 -29.49
CA LEU A 22 25.09 -10.67 -29.81
C LEU A 22 23.91 -11.36 -29.09
N GLY A 23 23.92 -12.69 -29.02
CA GLY A 23 22.95 -13.45 -28.22
C GLY A 23 23.02 -13.10 -26.73
N LEU A 24 24.22 -12.94 -26.18
CA LEU A 24 24.40 -12.57 -24.77
C LEU A 24 23.95 -11.12 -24.50
N LEU A 25 24.26 -10.17 -25.40
CA LEU A 25 23.81 -8.78 -25.31
C LEU A 25 22.28 -8.65 -25.36
N THR A 26 21.62 -9.39 -26.25
CA THR A 26 20.16 -9.37 -26.35
C THR A 26 19.49 -9.91 -25.09
N VAL A 27 19.99 -11.02 -24.54
CA VAL A 27 19.50 -11.57 -23.26
C VAL A 27 19.71 -10.57 -22.11
N LEU A 28 20.87 -9.93 -22.01
CA LEU A 28 21.14 -8.91 -20.99
C LEU A 28 20.22 -7.69 -21.12
N MET A 29 19.95 -7.23 -22.35
CA MET A 29 19.02 -6.13 -22.58
C MET A 29 17.58 -6.51 -22.21
N MET A 30 17.14 -7.73 -22.51
CA MET A 30 15.82 -8.21 -22.10
C MET A 30 15.71 -8.33 -20.58
N ASN A 31 16.73 -8.91 -19.92
CA ASN A 31 16.72 -9.09 -18.47
C ASN A 31 16.76 -7.74 -17.72
N SER A 32 17.59 -6.79 -18.17
CA SER A 32 17.64 -5.45 -17.57
C SER A 32 16.35 -4.66 -17.74
N ARG A 33 15.66 -4.77 -18.89
CA ARG A 33 14.33 -4.18 -19.09
C ARG A 33 13.29 -4.82 -18.19
N HIS A 34 13.30 -6.15 -18.07
CA HIS A 34 12.38 -6.88 -17.21
C HIS A 34 12.59 -6.53 -15.73
N GLN A 35 13.85 -6.46 -15.29
CA GLN A 35 14.22 -6.03 -13.94
C GLN A 35 13.75 -4.60 -13.66
N ARG A 36 14.03 -3.63 -14.55
CA ARG A 36 13.59 -2.24 -14.37
C ARG A 36 12.07 -2.11 -14.22
N GLY A 37 11.29 -2.81 -15.05
CA GLY A 37 9.82 -2.81 -14.95
C GLY A 37 9.32 -3.46 -13.65
N SER A 38 9.94 -4.55 -13.21
CA SER A 38 9.60 -5.20 -11.94
C SER A 38 9.92 -4.29 -10.74
N TYR A 39 11.08 -3.62 -10.75
CA TYR A 39 11.46 -2.71 -9.66
C TYR A 39 10.57 -1.49 -9.57
N SER A 40 10.19 -0.87 -10.69
CA SER A 40 9.25 0.27 -10.66
C SER A 40 7.88 -0.14 -10.12
N MET A 41 7.37 -1.30 -10.51
CA MET A 41 6.10 -1.81 -10.00
C MET A 41 6.18 -2.12 -8.49
N GLN A 42 7.25 -2.77 -8.03
CA GLN A 42 7.47 -3.04 -6.61
C GLN A 42 7.62 -1.74 -5.79
N TYR A 43 8.29 -0.74 -6.37
CA TYR A 43 8.42 0.57 -5.75
C TYR A 43 7.06 1.23 -5.54
N ASP A 44 6.22 1.29 -6.58
CA ASP A 44 4.89 1.90 -6.50
C ASP A 44 3.98 1.13 -5.52
N GLN A 45 4.03 -0.20 -5.54
CA GLN A 45 3.30 -1.04 -4.59
C GLN A 45 3.73 -0.80 -3.13
N THR A 46 5.02 -0.68 -2.90
CA THR A 46 5.57 -0.43 -1.55
C THR A 46 5.14 0.94 -1.04
N ARG A 47 5.16 1.97 -1.89
CA ARG A 47 4.69 3.31 -1.56
C ARG A 47 3.19 3.34 -1.29
N ALA A 48 2.38 2.64 -2.08
CA ALA A 48 0.95 2.49 -1.84
C ALA A 48 0.66 1.80 -0.48
N LEU A 49 1.43 0.76 -0.12
CA LEU A 49 1.33 0.11 1.18
C LEU A 49 1.75 1.02 2.34
N MET A 50 2.79 1.84 2.16
CA MET A 50 3.17 2.85 3.17
C MET A 50 2.02 3.82 3.44
N ALA A 51 1.34 4.29 2.39
CA ALA A 51 0.19 5.18 2.53
C ALA A 51 -0.98 4.50 3.28
N ALA A 52 -1.29 3.25 2.93
CA ALA A 52 -2.31 2.47 3.63
C ALA A 52 -1.97 2.31 5.13
N ARG A 53 -0.69 2.01 5.43
CA ARG A 53 -0.20 1.88 6.81
C ARG A 53 -0.30 3.18 7.60
N SER A 54 -0.05 4.33 6.97
CA SER A 54 -0.27 5.63 7.60
C SER A 54 -1.74 5.85 7.97
N GLY A 55 -2.67 5.45 7.10
CA GLY A 55 -4.11 5.46 7.39
C GLY A 55 -4.46 4.60 8.62
N ILE A 56 -3.91 3.38 8.69
CA ILE A 56 -4.11 2.49 9.85
C ILE A 56 -3.58 3.13 11.12
N GLN A 57 -2.34 3.62 11.12
CA GLN A 57 -1.73 4.25 12.30
C GLN A 57 -2.55 5.44 12.80
N LEU A 58 -3.05 6.27 11.88
CA LEU A 58 -3.91 7.40 12.24
C LEU A 58 -5.23 6.94 12.84
N ALA A 59 -5.84 5.88 12.31
CA ALA A 59 -7.07 5.30 12.85
C ALA A 59 -6.88 4.76 14.28
N ILE A 60 -5.78 4.05 14.51
CA ILE A 60 -5.37 3.55 15.84
C ILE A 60 -5.20 4.73 16.79
N TYR A 61 -4.51 5.77 16.35
CA TYR A 61 -4.29 6.96 17.16
C TYR A 61 -5.61 7.65 17.52
N LYS A 62 -6.50 7.85 16.54
CA LYS A 62 -7.82 8.44 16.76
C LYS A 62 -8.63 7.64 17.80
N TYR A 63 -8.61 6.31 17.72
CA TYR A 63 -9.24 5.45 18.72
C TYR A 63 -8.62 5.56 20.11
N ARG A 64 -7.30 5.62 20.21
CA ARG A 64 -6.61 5.77 21.52
C ARG A 64 -6.92 7.11 22.17
N VAL A 65 -7.09 8.17 21.40
CA VAL A 65 -7.41 9.51 21.91
C VAL A 65 -8.89 9.66 22.23
N LEU A 66 -9.78 9.05 21.44
CA LEU A 66 -11.24 9.18 21.56
C LEU A 66 -11.93 7.81 21.65
N PRO A 67 -11.65 6.99 22.68
CA PRO A 67 -12.24 5.65 22.78
C PRO A 67 -13.75 5.71 23.04
N SER A 68 -14.23 6.67 23.84
CA SER A 68 -15.66 6.82 24.16
C SER A 68 -16.52 7.15 22.94
N GLU A 69 -16.04 8.05 22.08
CA GLU A 69 -16.71 8.41 20.83
C GLU A 69 -16.81 7.20 19.89
N TYR A 70 -15.75 6.39 19.84
CA TYR A 70 -15.78 5.16 19.08
C TYR A 70 -16.82 4.17 19.60
N TYR A 71 -16.87 3.94 20.92
CA TYR A 71 -17.86 3.03 21.50
C TYR A 71 -19.30 3.47 21.22
N ARG A 72 -19.57 4.78 21.18
CA ARG A 72 -20.87 5.31 20.79
C ARG A 72 -21.23 4.92 19.34
N ILE A 73 -20.29 5.09 18.41
CA ILE A 73 -20.47 4.69 17.00
C ILE A 73 -20.64 3.17 16.88
N HIS A 74 -19.88 2.41 17.68
CA HIS A 74 -19.99 0.96 17.70
C HIS A 74 -21.37 0.51 18.20
N GLN A 75 -21.91 1.13 19.25
CA GLN A 75 -23.25 0.84 19.74
C GLN A 75 -24.31 1.14 18.67
N MET A 76 -24.22 2.29 18.00
CA MET A 76 -25.09 2.61 16.86
C MET A 76 -25.00 1.56 15.75
N ALA A 77 -23.80 1.03 15.48
CA ALA A 77 -23.62 -0.05 14.50
C ALA A 77 -24.31 -1.35 14.92
N LEU A 78 -24.34 -1.67 16.23
CA LEU A 78 -25.08 -2.81 16.77
C LEU A 78 -26.59 -2.58 16.69
N ASP A 79 -27.06 -1.38 17.00
CA ASP A 79 -28.48 -1.03 16.94
C ASP A 79 -29.03 -1.12 15.50
N VAL A 80 -28.24 -0.65 14.51
CA VAL A 80 -28.58 -0.80 13.08
C VAL A 80 -28.63 -2.28 12.68
N LYS A 81 -27.70 -3.11 13.15
CA LYS A 81 -27.76 -4.57 12.93
C LYS A 81 -28.99 -5.22 13.58
N ALA A 82 -29.50 -4.64 14.66
CA ALA A 82 -30.72 -5.06 15.34
C ALA A 82 -32.02 -4.52 14.68
N GLY A 83 -31.91 -3.72 13.61
CA GLY A 83 -33.04 -3.23 12.83
C GLY A 83 -33.37 -1.74 13.00
N ALA A 84 -32.52 -0.96 13.67
CA ALA A 84 -32.66 0.49 13.75
C ALA A 84 -32.37 1.16 12.38
N PRO A 85 -32.91 2.36 12.11
CA PRO A 85 -32.65 3.10 10.88
C PRO A 85 -31.17 3.50 10.75
N PRO A 86 -30.54 3.33 9.57
CA PRO A 86 -29.09 3.50 9.40
C PRO A 86 -28.63 4.94 9.19
N ASP A 87 -29.53 5.92 9.02
CA ASP A 87 -29.19 7.27 8.55
C ASP A 87 -28.29 8.03 9.54
N GLU A 88 -28.63 7.98 10.83
CA GLU A 88 -27.83 8.62 11.89
C GLU A 88 -26.47 7.93 12.06
N PHE A 89 -26.44 6.60 11.96
CA PHE A 89 -25.21 5.82 11.99
C PHE A 89 -24.28 6.18 10.82
N ASN A 90 -24.79 6.22 9.59
CA ASN A 90 -24.01 6.55 8.40
C ASN A 90 -23.42 7.96 8.50
N THR A 91 -24.23 8.92 8.93
CA THR A 91 -23.80 10.32 9.14
C THR A 91 -22.67 10.39 10.18
N THR A 92 -22.86 9.75 11.33
CA THR A 92 -21.85 9.74 12.41
C THR A 92 -20.57 9.02 12.00
N ARG A 93 -20.71 7.89 11.28
CA ARG A 93 -19.57 7.14 10.73
C ARG A 93 -18.79 7.97 9.72
N ASP A 94 -19.47 8.68 8.82
CA ASP A 94 -18.82 9.50 7.81
C ASP A 94 -18.05 10.68 8.45
N MET A 95 -18.63 11.33 9.47
CA MET A 95 -17.92 12.33 10.28
C MET A 95 -16.71 11.74 10.99
N TRP A 96 -16.84 10.53 11.54
CA TRP A 96 -15.72 9.84 12.19
C TRP A 96 -14.58 9.52 11.21
N LEU A 97 -14.91 9.03 10.01
CA LEU A 97 -13.92 8.68 9.00
C LEU A 97 -13.37 9.91 8.24
N TYR A 98 -14.01 11.07 8.35
CA TYR A 98 -13.63 12.30 7.64
C TYR A 98 -12.15 12.65 7.84
N ASP A 99 -11.67 12.63 9.09
CA ASP A 99 -10.29 12.96 9.44
C ASP A 99 -9.25 11.96 8.91
N LEU A 100 -9.71 10.77 8.51
CA LEU A 100 -8.87 9.65 8.08
C LEU A 100 -8.72 9.57 6.55
N LYS A 101 -9.32 10.51 5.80
CA LYS A 101 -9.26 10.58 4.34
C LYS A 101 -8.30 11.68 3.89
N SER A 102 -7.27 11.32 3.12
CA SER A 102 -6.25 12.28 2.66
C SER A 102 -6.76 13.33 1.65
N GLU A 103 -7.95 13.12 1.09
CA GLU A 103 -8.61 14.04 0.15
C GLU A 103 -9.10 15.32 0.85
N ASN A 104 -9.35 15.24 2.16
CA ASN A 104 -9.88 16.35 2.94
C ASN A 104 -8.76 17.26 3.43
N ALA A 105 -8.60 18.42 2.80
CA ALA A 105 -7.45 19.33 2.97
C ALA A 105 -7.15 19.74 4.42
N ASP A 106 -8.18 19.88 5.26
CA ASP A 106 -8.05 20.37 6.65
C ASP A 106 -7.82 19.26 7.68
N THR A 107 -7.56 18.03 7.24
CA THR A 107 -7.48 16.87 8.13
C THR A 107 -6.06 16.44 8.48
N PRO A 108 -5.86 15.71 9.59
CA PRO A 108 -4.58 15.06 9.88
C PRO A 108 -4.09 14.16 8.73
N ALA A 109 -5.00 13.49 8.03
CA ALA A 109 -4.65 12.67 6.86
C ALA A 109 -4.04 13.49 5.72
N ALA A 110 -4.56 14.68 5.42
CA ALA A 110 -3.98 15.57 4.41
C ALA A 110 -2.58 16.08 4.81
N LYS A 111 -2.34 16.35 6.10
CA LYS A 111 -1.00 16.72 6.59
C LYS A 111 0.01 15.59 6.40
N ILE A 112 -0.39 14.35 6.72
CA ILE A 112 0.44 13.17 6.49
C ILE A 112 0.71 12.98 4.99
N LYS A 113 -0.30 13.14 4.14
CA LYS A 113 -0.12 13.12 2.67
C LYS A 113 0.93 14.13 2.22
N ALA A 114 0.84 15.38 2.68
CA ALA A 114 1.83 16.40 2.33
C ALA A 114 3.26 15.99 2.73
N HIS A 115 3.45 15.39 3.92
CA HIS A 115 4.75 14.87 4.34
C HIS A 115 5.24 13.70 3.46
N LEU A 116 4.33 12.79 3.08
CA LEU A 116 4.65 11.68 2.19
C LEU A 116 5.05 12.20 0.79
N ASP A 117 4.32 13.16 0.25
CA ASP A 117 4.60 13.80 -1.05
C ASP A 117 5.98 14.51 -1.03
N ILE A 118 6.30 15.27 0.02
CA ILE A 118 7.62 15.89 0.20
C ILE A 118 8.73 14.83 0.22
N SER A 119 8.52 13.72 0.93
CA SER A 119 9.50 12.63 1.02
C SER A 119 9.75 11.93 -0.32
N ALA A 120 8.79 11.95 -1.24
CA ALA A 120 8.93 11.40 -2.58
C ALA A 120 9.57 12.38 -3.58
N GLY A 121 9.45 13.69 -3.34
CA GLY A 121 10.04 14.75 -4.19
C GLY A 121 11.53 15.00 -3.97
N GLY A 122 12.14 14.48 -2.89
CA GLY A 122 13.54 14.73 -2.53
C GLY A 122 14.59 13.78 -3.13
N GLY A 123 14.18 12.82 -3.96
CA GLY A 123 15.09 11.86 -4.60
C GLY A 123 15.59 12.29 -5.99
N PRO A 124 16.65 11.67 -6.54
CA PRO A 124 17.18 11.96 -7.87
C PRO A 124 16.18 11.76 -9.03
N ASP A 125 15.01 11.15 -8.77
CA ASP A 125 13.90 10.92 -9.71
C ASP A 125 12.69 11.88 -9.49
N ALA A 126 12.93 13.09 -8.98
CA ALA A 126 11.89 14.10 -8.69
C ALA A 126 10.96 14.45 -9.87
N VAL A 127 11.35 14.11 -11.11
CA VAL A 127 10.56 14.32 -12.34
C VAL A 127 9.32 13.42 -12.40
N ALA A 128 9.24 12.38 -11.56
CA ALA A 128 8.08 11.51 -11.48
C ALA A 128 7.37 11.61 -10.11
N ALA A 129 7.25 12.79 -9.51
CA ALA A 129 6.54 12.97 -8.24
C ALA A 129 5.10 12.41 -8.35
N GLY A 130 4.88 11.20 -7.82
CA GLY A 130 3.56 10.61 -7.70
C GLY A 130 2.85 11.22 -6.51
N SER A 131 1.53 11.40 -6.60
CA SER A 131 0.73 11.79 -5.44
C SER A 131 0.42 10.57 -4.58
N PHE A 132 0.53 10.75 -3.26
CA PHE A 132 -0.03 9.80 -2.31
C PHE A 132 -1.50 10.11 -2.06
N GLU A 133 -2.30 9.05 -1.95
CA GLU A 133 -3.67 9.12 -1.44
C GLU A 133 -3.91 7.93 -0.53
N PHE A 134 -4.66 8.12 0.55
CA PHE A 134 -5.04 7.04 1.45
C PHE A 134 -6.30 7.36 2.23
N GLY A 135 -6.93 6.30 2.74
CA GLY A 135 -8.14 6.41 3.53
C GLY A 135 -8.42 5.15 4.33
N VAL A 136 -9.32 5.27 5.30
CA VAL A 136 -9.82 4.14 6.10
C VAL A 136 -11.24 3.81 5.63
N GLU A 137 -11.47 2.56 5.27
CA GLU A 137 -12.75 2.03 4.77
C GLU A 137 -13.60 1.45 5.91
N GLU A 138 -12.98 0.61 6.74
CA GLU A 138 -13.66 -0.11 7.82
C GLU A 138 -12.90 0.07 9.14
N PHE A 139 -13.66 0.23 10.23
CA PHE A 139 -13.13 0.44 11.56
C PHE A 139 -14.10 -0.18 12.59
N ASP A 140 -13.95 -1.48 12.82
CA ASP A 140 -14.92 -2.30 13.55
C ASP A 140 -14.30 -2.99 14.76
N LEU A 141 -15.09 -3.18 15.81
CA LEU A 141 -14.75 -4.03 16.94
C LEU A 141 -15.27 -5.44 16.66
N VAL A 142 -14.39 -6.42 16.79
CA VAL A 142 -14.66 -7.84 16.55
C VAL A 142 -14.25 -8.62 17.78
N SER A 143 -15.23 -9.15 18.50
CA SER A 143 -15.00 -10.09 19.59
C SER A 143 -14.79 -11.50 19.03
N ARG A 144 -13.74 -12.19 19.45
CA ARG A 144 -13.53 -13.61 19.18
C ARG A 144 -13.45 -14.36 20.50
N SER A 145 -14.19 -15.47 20.63
CA SER A 145 -13.98 -16.39 21.74
C SER A 145 -12.95 -17.44 21.33
N LEU A 146 -11.85 -17.55 22.09
CA LEU A 146 -10.88 -18.61 21.97
C LEU A 146 -10.74 -19.29 23.33
N HIS A 147 -10.96 -20.61 23.37
CA HIS A 147 -10.64 -21.46 24.53
C HIS A 147 -11.17 -20.93 25.88
N GLY A 148 -12.42 -20.43 25.90
CA GLY A 148 -13.08 -19.96 27.13
C GLY A 148 -12.82 -18.50 27.51
N TYR A 149 -12.01 -17.77 26.73
CA TYR A 149 -11.81 -16.33 26.89
C TYR A 149 -12.34 -15.56 25.68
N THR A 150 -13.07 -14.47 25.93
CA THR A 150 -13.48 -13.51 24.90
C THR A 150 -12.40 -12.43 24.78
N GLN A 151 -11.81 -12.29 23.60
CA GLN A 151 -10.87 -11.21 23.28
C GLN A 151 -11.49 -10.28 22.23
N ASP A 152 -11.34 -8.99 22.46
CA ASP A 152 -11.82 -7.95 21.55
C ASP A 152 -10.67 -7.46 20.66
N TYR A 153 -10.93 -7.44 19.36
CA TYR A 153 -10.01 -6.95 18.35
C TYR A 153 -10.61 -5.74 17.65
N LEU A 154 -9.82 -4.71 17.48
CA LEU A 154 -10.12 -3.64 16.56
C LEU A 154 -9.62 -4.03 15.16
N ARG A 155 -10.55 -4.18 14.23
CA ARG A 155 -10.30 -4.41 12.81
C ARG A 155 -10.28 -3.07 12.08
N VAL A 156 -9.14 -2.73 11.50
CA VAL A 156 -8.96 -1.52 10.69
C VAL A 156 -8.61 -1.93 9.27
N ARG A 157 -9.43 -1.52 8.31
CA ARG A 157 -9.17 -1.70 6.89
C ARG A 157 -8.88 -0.34 6.26
N ALA A 158 -7.69 -0.19 5.72
CA ALA A 158 -7.27 1.02 5.03
C ALA A 158 -6.82 0.74 3.61
N TRP A 159 -6.82 1.77 2.77
CA TRP A 159 -6.25 1.74 1.44
C TRP A 159 -5.27 2.87 1.26
N GLY A 160 -4.33 2.65 0.36
CA GLY A 160 -3.33 3.62 -0.06
C GLY A 160 -3.09 3.53 -1.56
N SER A 161 -2.72 4.64 -2.17
CA SER A 161 -2.47 4.78 -3.60
C SER A 161 -1.22 5.61 -3.83
N PHE A 162 -0.42 5.21 -4.81
CA PHE A 162 0.71 5.98 -5.31
C PHE A 162 0.80 5.79 -6.83
N ARG A 163 0.84 6.90 -7.59
CA ARG A 163 0.84 6.90 -9.08
C ARG A 163 -0.24 6.00 -9.70
N GLY A 164 -1.43 5.95 -9.11
CA GLY A 164 -2.55 5.13 -9.57
C GLY A 164 -2.48 3.64 -9.18
N THR A 165 -1.41 3.19 -8.53
CA THR A 165 -1.35 1.84 -7.93
C THR A 165 -2.01 1.88 -6.56
N ARG A 166 -3.18 1.25 -6.42
CA ARG A 166 -3.89 1.12 -5.13
C ARG A 166 -3.58 -0.22 -4.44
N LYS A 167 -3.40 -0.17 -3.13
CA LYS A 167 -3.28 -1.32 -2.24
C LYS A 167 -4.16 -1.15 -1.01
N THR A 168 -4.73 -2.26 -0.55
CA THR A 168 -5.54 -2.34 0.66
C THR A 168 -4.77 -3.12 1.71
N MET A 169 -4.91 -2.74 2.97
CA MET A 169 -4.30 -3.39 4.12
C MET A 169 -5.34 -3.49 5.23
N GLU A 170 -5.37 -4.64 5.90
CA GLU A 170 -6.20 -4.89 7.06
C GLU A 170 -5.29 -5.24 8.24
N GLU A 171 -5.55 -4.60 9.39
CA GLU A 171 -4.84 -4.88 10.64
C GLU A 171 -5.86 -5.17 11.75
N LEU A 172 -5.60 -6.26 12.48
CA LEU A 172 -6.36 -6.67 13.66
C LEU A 172 -5.51 -6.36 14.89
N ILE A 173 -6.06 -5.58 15.80
CA ILE A 173 -5.33 -5.05 16.95
C ILE A 173 -6.06 -5.50 18.20
N GLU A 174 -5.36 -6.22 19.08
CA GLU A 174 -5.94 -6.63 20.35
C GLU A 174 -6.19 -5.40 21.23
N VAL A 175 -7.40 -5.30 21.77
CA VAL A 175 -7.82 -4.22 22.65
C VAL A 175 -8.33 -4.83 23.95
N LYS A 176 -7.76 -4.39 25.07
CA LYS A 176 -8.34 -4.65 26.39
C LYS A 176 -9.37 -3.57 26.68
N ILE A 177 -10.64 -3.92 26.64
CA ILE A 177 -11.69 -3.07 27.19
C ILE A 177 -11.55 -3.16 28.71
N ALA A 178 -11.12 -2.07 29.35
CA ALA A 178 -11.10 -2.00 30.81
C ALA A 178 -12.54 -2.10 31.32
N GLN A 179 -12.82 -3.12 32.13
CA GLN A 179 -14.10 -3.27 32.84
C GLN A 179 -14.26 -2.20 33.91
#